data_AF-R4KEA9-F1
#
_entry.id   AF-R4KEA9-F1
#
_cell.length_a   1.000
_cell.length_b   1.000
_cell.length_c   1.000
_cell.angle_alpha   90.00
_cell.angle_beta   90.00
_cell.angle_gamma   90.00
#
_symmetry.space_group_name_H-M   'P 1'
#
loop_
_entity.id
_entity.type
_entity.pdbx_description
1 polymer ?
#
loop_
_entity_poly.entity_id
_entity_poly.type
_entity_poly.pdbx_seq_one_letter_code
_entity_poly.pdbx_strand_id
1 'polypeptide(L)'
;MDNYSADQEFEFIQSLYDEANQQLKEIYKNQKQNRDELLSELAKIMLIYIIADNLMKMSKNDRNKEYLRLSKMINNFSSGQAKFTENVMNDILNSTVKNTYNFYSYNAKLKDVKEIIDNNFKGKHFSTRVWVVLCQ
;
A
#
# COMPACT_ATOMS: atom_id res chain seq x y z
N MET A 1 4.73 -37.68 -5.25
CA MET A 1 3.81 -36.55 -5.00
C MET A 1 3.15 -36.87 -3.69
N ASP A 2 3.41 -36.06 -2.67
CA ASP A 2 2.75 -36.22 -1.37
C ASP A 2 1.24 -35.99 -1.59
N ASN A 3 0.43 -36.94 -1.14
CA ASN A 3 -1.02 -36.95 -1.41
C ASN A 3 -1.72 -36.26 -0.23
N TYR A 4 -1.83 -34.93 -0.29
CA TYR A 4 -2.55 -34.15 0.72
C TYR A 4 -4.05 -34.44 0.63
N SER A 5 -4.73 -34.46 1.77
CA SER A 5 -6.19 -34.49 1.79
C SER A 5 -6.76 -33.14 1.33
N ALA A 6 -7.98 -33.16 0.78
CA ALA A 6 -8.66 -31.93 0.36
C ALA A 6 -8.79 -30.91 1.51
N ASP A 7 -8.98 -31.38 2.74
CA ASP A 7 -9.07 -30.53 3.92
C ASP A 7 -7.73 -29.85 4.23
N GLN A 8 -6.60 -30.56 4.10
CA GLN A 8 -5.27 -29.98 4.30
C GLN A 8 -4.92 -28.94 3.23
N GLU A 9 -5.29 -29.19 1.97
CA GLU A 9 -5.09 -28.20 0.90
C GLU A 9 -5.97 -26.96 1.13
N PHE A 10 -7.20 -27.15 1.58
CA PHE A 10 -8.11 -26.05 1.90
C PHE A 10 -7.58 -25.19 3.05
N GLU A 11 -7.19 -25.81 4.16
CA GLU A 11 -6.59 -25.11 5.31
C GLU A 11 -5.31 -24.37 4.91
N PHE A 12 -4.47 -24.99 4.07
CA PHE A 12 -3.27 -24.35 3.55
C PHE A 12 -3.60 -23.11 2.70
N ILE A 13 -4.50 -23.23 1.73
CA ILE A 13 -4.92 -22.10 0.89
C ILE A 13 -5.52 -20.98 1.75
N GLN A 14 -6.35 -21.33 2.73
CA GLN A 14 -6.92 -20.35 3.66
C GLN A 14 -5.81 -19.63 4.45
N SER A 15 -4.80 -20.36 4.92
CA SER A 15 -3.68 -19.75 5.67
C SER A 15 -2.91 -18.71 4.86
N LEU A 16 -2.74 -18.92 3.54
CA LEU A 16 -2.11 -17.95 2.64
C LEU A 16 -2.92 -16.65 2.56
N TYR A 17 -4.25 -16.76 2.45
CA TYR A 17 -5.13 -15.59 2.43
C TYR A 17 -5.15 -14.85 3.76
N ASP A 18 -5.17 -15.57 4.88
CA ASP A 18 -5.15 -14.98 6.22
C ASP A 18 -3.84 -14.22 6.48
N GLU A 19 -2.70 -14.80 6.09
CA GLU A 19 -1.39 -14.14 6.17
C GLU A 19 -1.35 -12.87 5.30
N ALA A 20 -1.75 -12.97 4.03
CA ALA A 20 -1.80 -11.82 3.13
C ALA A 20 -2.72 -10.71 3.68
N ASN A 21 -3.89 -11.07 4.20
CA ASN A 21 -4.83 -10.12 4.80
C ASN A 21 -4.24 -9.42 6.02
N GLN A 22 -3.46 -10.11 6.86
CA GLN A 22 -2.76 -9.48 7.96
C GLN A 22 -1.73 -8.46 7.47
N GLN A 23 -0.93 -8.80 6.47
CA GLN A 23 0.07 -7.89 5.90
C GLN A 23 -0.59 -6.67 5.23
N LEU A 24 -1.71 -6.85 4.54
CA LEU A 24 -2.49 -5.74 3.95
C LEU A 24 -3.05 -4.77 5.00
N LYS A 25 -3.35 -5.22 6.23
CA LYS A 25 -3.78 -4.33 7.33
C LYS A 25 -2.73 -3.29 7.67
N GLU A 26 -1.44 -3.61 7.53
CA GLU A 26 -0.37 -2.64 7.78
C GLU A 26 -0.36 -1.53 6.71
N ILE A 27 -0.72 -1.82 5.46
CA ILE A 27 -0.93 -0.78 4.44
C ILE A 27 -2.03 0.17 4.91
N TYR A 28 -3.21 -0.34 5.24
CA TYR A 28 -4.33 0.49 5.68
C TYR A 28 -3.99 1.34 6.90
N LYS A 29 -3.24 0.79 7.85
CA LYS A 29 -2.74 1.53 9.02
C LYS A 29 -1.81 2.67 8.62
N ASN A 30 -0.88 2.45 7.69
CA ASN A 30 -0.03 3.51 7.16
C ASN A 30 -0.86 4.60 6.45
N GLN A 31 -1.85 4.22 5.64
CA GLN A 31 -2.74 5.20 4.98
C GLN A 31 -3.51 6.04 6.00
N LYS A 32 -4.02 5.39 7.06
CA LYS A 32 -4.71 6.06 8.15
C LYS A 32 -3.79 7.04 8.89
N GLN A 33 -2.56 6.65 9.19
CA GLN A 33 -1.58 7.53 9.83
C GLN A 33 -1.31 8.79 8.99
N ASN A 34 -1.06 8.63 7.69
CA ASN A 34 -0.84 9.77 6.79
C ASN A 34 -2.05 10.71 6.74
N ARG A 35 -3.27 10.16 6.70
CA ARG A 35 -4.51 10.92 6.76
C ARG A 35 -4.63 11.71 8.06
N ASP A 36 -4.41 11.05 9.19
CA ASP A 36 -4.55 11.65 10.52
C ASP A 36 -3.52 12.76 10.75
N GLU A 37 -2.29 12.57 10.24
CA GLU A 37 -1.25 13.60 10.27
C GLU A 37 -1.63 14.83 9.41
N LEU A 38 -2.16 14.60 8.20
CA LEU A 38 -2.67 15.67 7.34
C LEU A 38 -3.81 16.46 7.99
N LEU A 39 -4.78 15.75 8.58
CA LEU A 39 -5.91 16.38 9.28
C LEU A 39 -5.43 17.19 10.49
N SER A 40 -4.46 16.68 11.25
CA SER A 40 -3.84 17.41 12.36
C SER A 40 -3.19 18.71 11.89
N GLU A 41 -2.46 18.69 10.76
CA GLU A 41 -1.85 19.92 10.23
C GLU A 41 -2.88 20.92 9.71
N LEU A 42 -3.95 20.45 9.05
CA LEU A 42 -5.07 21.32 8.66
C LEU A 42 -5.74 21.96 9.87
N ALA A 43 -5.97 21.19 10.94
CA ALA A 43 -6.54 21.71 12.18
C ALA A 43 -5.64 22.79 12.81
N LYS A 44 -4.32 22.60 12.82
CA LYS A 44 -3.37 23.63 13.29
C LYS A 44 -3.45 24.91 12.47
N ILE A 45 -3.55 24.81 11.15
CA ILE A 45 -3.72 25.99 10.28
C ILE A 45 -5.03 26.71 10.64
N MET A 46 -6.12 25.97 10.81
CA MET A 46 -7.41 26.53 11.23
C MET A 46 -7.38 27.23 12.59
N LEU A 47 -6.48 26.82 13.50
CA LEU A 47 -6.30 27.46 14.81
C LEU A 47 -5.42 28.72 14.75
N ILE A 48 -4.45 28.78 13.84
CA ILE A 48 -3.50 29.89 13.72
C ILE A 48 -4.14 31.09 13.02
N TYR A 49 -4.94 30.86 11.99
CA TYR A 49 -5.47 31.92 11.13
C TYR A 49 -6.92 32.25 11.45
N ILE A 50 -7.22 33.55 11.48
CA ILE A 50 -8.59 34.03 11.71
C ILE A 50 -9.49 33.59 10.55
N ILE A 51 -10.58 32.93 10.87
CA ILE A 51 -11.65 32.62 9.91
C ILE A 51 -12.70 33.72 10.01
N ALA A 52 -12.97 34.41 8.91
CA ALA A 52 -14.01 35.43 8.82
C ALA A 52 -14.74 35.27 7.48
N ASP A 53 -16.08 35.36 7.51
CA ASP A 53 -16.93 35.18 6.33
C ASP A 53 -16.68 33.83 5.62
N ASN A 54 -16.45 32.76 6.39
CA ASN A 54 -16.09 31.42 5.91
C ASN A 54 -14.78 31.34 5.11
N LEU A 55 -13.99 32.42 5.10
CA LEU A 55 -12.69 32.47 4.45
C LEU A 55 -11.59 32.58 5.51
N MET A 56 -10.52 31.81 5.30
CA MET A 56 -9.33 31.93 6.12
C MET A 56 -8.57 33.19 5.70
N LYS A 57 -8.48 34.16 6.62
CA LYS A 57 -7.74 35.40 6.38
C LYS A 57 -6.24 35.12 6.49
N MET A 58 -5.60 34.98 5.33
CA MET A 58 -4.16 34.75 5.21
C MET A 58 -3.54 35.80 4.28
N SER A 59 -2.34 36.25 4.61
CA SER A 59 -1.53 36.99 3.65
C SER A 59 -1.12 36.08 2.48
N LYS A 60 -0.75 36.68 1.33
CA LYS A 60 -0.22 35.91 0.20
C LYS A 60 1.00 35.08 0.60
N ASN A 61 1.85 35.62 1.46
CA ASN A 61 3.07 34.95 1.94
C ASN A 61 2.74 33.76 2.83
N ASP A 62 1.80 33.91 3.78
CA ASP A 62 1.35 32.82 4.64
C ASP A 62 0.68 31.72 3.84
N ARG A 63 -0.17 32.08 2.88
CA ARG A 63 -0.83 31.12 2.00
C ARG A 63 0.19 30.30 1.21
N ASN A 64 1.19 30.96 0.63
CA ASN A 64 2.26 30.26 -0.11
C ASN A 64 3.08 29.36 0.81
N LYS A 65 3.38 29.82 2.03
CA LYS A 65 4.10 29.03 3.04
C LYS A 65 3.34 27.74 3.40
N GLU A 66 2.06 27.86 3.75
CA GLU A 66 1.23 26.70 4.10
C GLU A 66 0.99 25.78 2.90
N TYR A 67 0.81 26.34 1.69
CA TYR A 67 0.73 25.55 0.46
C TYR A 67 1.98 24.70 0.23
N LEU A 68 3.17 25.30 0.30
CA LEU A 68 4.44 24.58 0.12
C LEU A 68 4.62 23.50 1.18
N ARG A 69 4.23 23.78 2.42
CA ARG A 69 4.29 22.84 3.54
C ARG A 69 3.40 21.62 3.30
N LEU A 70 2.11 21.85 3.03
CA LEU A 70 1.14 20.78 2.76
C LEU A 70 1.50 19.99 1.49
N SER A 71 1.91 20.67 0.41
CA SER A 71 2.33 20.02 -0.83
C SER A 71 3.52 19.09 -0.60
N LYS A 72 4.55 19.54 0.13
CA LYS A 72 5.70 18.71 0.50
C LYS A 72 5.26 17.49 1.32
N MET A 73 4.34 17.68 2.27
CA MET A 73 3.85 16.60 3.12
C MET A 73 3.09 15.54 2.32
N ILE A 74 2.19 15.97 1.43
CA ILE A 74 1.44 15.07 0.53
C ILE A 74 2.41 14.30 -0.38
N ASN A 75 3.42 14.97 -0.96
CA ASN A 75 4.41 14.30 -1.81
C ASN A 75 5.21 13.24 -1.04
N ASN A 76 5.59 13.54 0.20
CA ASN A 76 6.28 12.58 1.08
C ASN A 76 5.38 11.40 1.44
N PHE A 77 4.11 11.63 1.77
CA PHE A 77 3.16 10.56 2.06
C PHE A 77 2.93 9.66 0.85
N SER A 78 2.70 10.24 -0.33
CA SER A 78 2.47 9.48 -1.56
C SER A 78 3.69 8.61 -1.93
N SER A 79 4.88 9.20 -1.91
CA SER A 79 6.11 8.45 -2.24
C SER A 79 6.47 7.40 -1.20
N GLY A 80 6.28 7.69 0.08
CA GLY A 80 6.46 6.73 1.17
C GLY A 80 5.45 5.58 1.12
N GLN A 81 4.18 5.89 0.89
CA GLN A 81 3.11 4.90 0.78
C GLN A 81 3.28 3.99 -0.44
N ALA A 82 3.73 4.54 -1.58
CA ALA A 82 4.03 3.74 -2.76
C ALA A 82 5.12 2.70 -2.47
N LYS A 83 6.25 3.13 -1.89
CA LYS A 83 7.35 2.24 -1.50
C LYS A 83 6.94 1.21 -0.45
N PHE A 84 6.19 1.64 0.56
CA PHE A 84 5.70 0.74 1.61
C PHE A 84 4.76 -0.32 1.04
N THR A 85 3.82 0.08 0.19
CA THR A 85 2.89 -0.83 -0.49
C THR A 85 3.63 -1.82 -1.37
N GLU A 86 4.61 -1.35 -2.15
CA GLU A 86 5.46 -2.22 -2.98
C GLU A 86 6.20 -3.26 -2.14
N ASN A 87 6.80 -2.86 -1.02
CA ASN A 87 7.49 -3.78 -0.11
C ASN A 87 6.54 -4.83 0.47
N VAL A 88 5.39 -4.41 0.98
CA VAL A 88 4.39 -5.35 1.54
C VAL A 88 3.89 -6.31 0.46
N MET A 89 3.63 -5.84 -0.76
CA MET A 89 3.20 -6.71 -1.86
C MET A 89 4.31 -7.72 -2.24
N ASN A 90 5.57 -7.29 -2.26
CA ASN A 90 6.69 -8.20 -2.50
C ASN A 90 6.83 -9.25 -1.38
N ASP A 91 6.59 -8.88 -0.12
CA ASP A 91 6.63 -9.79 1.01
C ASP A 91 5.48 -10.82 0.95
N ILE A 92 4.26 -10.39 0.59
CA ILE A 92 3.12 -11.30 0.36
C ILE A 92 3.44 -12.29 -0.76
N LEU A 93 3.97 -11.82 -1.89
CA LEU A 93 4.30 -12.68 -3.02
C LEU A 93 5.42 -13.67 -2.66
N ASN A 94 6.50 -13.21 -2.01
CA ASN A 94 7.61 -14.06 -1.61
C ASN A 94 7.18 -15.12 -0.57
N SER A 95 6.40 -14.72 0.44
CA SER A 95 5.88 -15.64 1.47
C SER A 95 4.92 -16.66 0.85
N THR A 96 3.96 -16.22 0.04
CA THR A 96 3.00 -17.11 -0.63
C THR A 96 3.71 -18.16 -1.47
N VAL A 97 4.67 -17.74 -2.29
CA VAL A 97 5.41 -18.66 -3.15
C VAL A 97 6.24 -19.63 -2.31
N LYS A 98 7.00 -19.14 -1.32
CA LYS A 98 7.80 -19.98 -0.42
C LYS A 98 6.95 -20.99 0.36
N ASN A 99 5.81 -20.55 0.90
CA ASN A 99 4.90 -21.40 1.67
C ASN A 99 4.27 -22.47 0.78
N THR A 100 3.89 -22.13 -0.45
CA THR A 100 3.39 -23.10 -1.44
C THR A 100 4.45 -24.12 -1.82
N TYR A 101 5.69 -23.69 -2.06
CA TYR A 101 6.79 -24.62 -2.33
C TYR A 101 7.05 -25.58 -1.17
N ASN A 102 7.09 -25.05 0.06
CA ASN A 102 7.25 -25.85 1.27
C ASN A 102 6.08 -26.83 1.46
N PHE A 103 4.85 -26.37 1.23
CA PHE A 103 3.66 -27.18 1.41
C PHE A 103 3.64 -28.37 0.45
N TYR A 104 3.94 -28.19 -0.83
CA TYR A 104 3.97 -29.29 -1.81
C TYR A 104 5.32 -30.02 -1.88
N SER A 105 6.23 -29.81 -0.92
CA SER A 105 7.57 -30.40 -0.89
C SER A 105 8.37 -30.21 -2.19
N TYR A 106 8.14 -29.11 -2.91
CA TYR A 106 8.73 -28.89 -4.23
C TYR A 106 10.10 -28.21 -4.09
N ASN A 107 11.16 -28.91 -4.50
CA ASN A 107 12.57 -28.50 -4.38
C ASN A 107 12.97 -27.42 -5.43
N ALA A 108 12.29 -26.26 -5.45
CA ALA A 108 12.72 -25.12 -6.26
C ALA A 108 13.75 -24.27 -5.50
N LYS A 109 14.78 -23.77 -6.19
CA LYS A 109 15.78 -22.91 -5.56
C LYS A 109 15.19 -21.50 -5.39
N LEU A 110 15.55 -20.81 -4.31
CA LEU A 110 15.07 -19.45 -3.99
C LEU A 110 15.32 -18.42 -5.11
N LYS A 111 16.29 -18.70 -5.98
CA LYS A 111 16.59 -17.92 -7.19
C LYS A 111 15.49 -18.00 -8.25
N ASP A 112 14.90 -19.18 -8.43
CA ASP A 112 13.86 -19.44 -9.43
C ASP A 112 12.56 -18.71 -9.04
N VAL A 113 12.26 -18.67 -7.73
CA VAL A 113 11.14 -17.89 -7.16
C VAL A 113 11.27 -16.41 -7.44
N LYS A 114 12.45 -15.85 -7.12
CA LYS A 114 12.72 -14.43 -7.33
C LYS A 114 12.65 -14.07 -8.81
N GLU A 115 13.14 -14.94 -9.68
CA GLU A 115 13.05 -14.78 -11.14
C GLU A 115 11.60 -14.80 -11.65
N ILE A 116 10.74 -15.69 -11.15
CA ILE A 116 9.31 -15.74 -11.50
C ILE A 116 8.60 -14.46 -11.06
N ILE A 117 8.83 -14.00 -9.83
CA ILE A 117 8.22 -12.77 -9.30
C ILE A 117 8.70 -11.57 -10.11
N ASP A 118 10.01 -11.42 -10.30
CA ASP A 118 10.59 -10.32 -11.06
C ASP A 118 10.09 -10.31 -12.52
N ASN A 119 9.98 -11.47 -13.18
CA ASN A 119 9.53 -11.55 -14.58
C ASN A 119 8.04 -11.24 -14.77
N ASN A 120 7.20 -11.53 -13.77
CA ASN A 120 5.76 -11.30 -13.85
C ASN A 120 5.31 -9.97 -13.24
N PHE A 121 6.06 -9.43 -12.27
CA PHE A 121 5.74 -8.19 -11.56
C PHE A 121 6.45 -6.95 -12.12
N LYS A 122 7.47 -7.09 -12.99
CA LYS A 122 8.16 -5.97 -13.67
C LYS A 122 7.25 -5.18 -14.63
N GLY A 123 6.37 -4.36 -14.06
CA GLY A 123 5.74 -3.24 -14.76
C GLY A 123 4.74 -3.60 -15.85
N LYS A 124 4.26 -4.85 -15.95
CA LYS A 124 3.11 -5.18 -16.80
C LYS A 124 1.83 -4.63 -16.18
N HIS A 125 1.66 -3.33 -16.35
CA HIS A 125 0.46 -2.51 -16.17
C HIS A 125 -0.73 -3.19 -15.46
N PHE A 126 -0.88 -2.91 -14.17
CA PHE A 126 -2.18 -2.96 -13.49
C PHE A 126 -3.16 -1.87 -13.98
N SER A 127 -2.86 -1.15 -15.08
CA SER A 127 -3.59 0.05 -15.50
C SER A 127 -4.75 -0.18 -16.47
N THR A 128 -5.07 -1.41 -16.88
CA THR A 128 -6.26 -1.61 -17.75
C THR A 128 -7.59 -1.51 -17.00
N ARG A 129 -7.62 -1.69 -15.67
CA ARG A 129 -8.88 -1.66 -14.90
C ARG A 129 -9.25 -0.31 -14.28
N VAL A 130 -8.32 0.64 -14.16
CA VAL A 130 -8.59 1.92 -13.46
C VAL A 130 -9.07 3.02 -14.40
N TRP A 131 -8.75 2.96 -15.70
CA TRP A 131 -9.10 4.04 -16.65
C TRP A 131 -10.49 3.92 -17.30
N VAL A 132 -11.11 2.73 -17.29
CA VAL A 132 -12.39 2.51 -18.00
C VAL A 132 -13.60 3.09 -17.26
N VAL A 133 -13.50 3.38 -15.95
CA VAL A 133 -14.65 3.82 -15.13
C VAL A 133 -14.74 5.35 -14.99
N LEU A 134 -13.80 6.12 -15.54
CA LEU A 134 -13.78 7.58 -15.42
C LEU A 134 -14.13 8.36 -16.71
N CYS A 135 -14.54 7.67 -17.78
CA CYS A 135 -14.97 8.29 -19.05
C CYS A 135 -16.30 7.71 -19.59
N GLN A 136 -17.32 7.57 -18.73
CA GLN A 136 -18.72 7.41 -19.15
C GLN A 136 -19.60 8.46 -18.46
#